data_AF-A0A146L1B5-F1
#
_entry.id   AF-A0A146L1B5-F1
#
_cell.length_a   1.000
_cell.length_b   1.000
_cell.length_c   1.000
_cell.angle_alpha   90.00
_cell.angle_beta   90.00
_cell.angle_gamma   90.00
#
_symmetry.space_group_name_H-M   'P 1'
#
loop_
_entity.id
_entity.type
_entity.pdbx_description
1 polymer ?
#
loop_
_entity_poly.entity_id
_entity_poly.type
_entity_poly.pdbx_seq_one_letter_code
_entity_poly.pdbx_strand_id
1 'polypeptide(L)'
;MPQGQEQALDAKQQAVSPEDTEDLSPLPAHTQQPVRRRGGISAEPVTEEDATSYVKKVVPKDYKTMAALSKAIAKNVLFSHLDENERSDIFDAMFPVNCLPGEPIIQQG
;
A
#
# COMPACT_ATOMS: atom_id res chain seq x y z
N MET A 1 56.21 42.97 -15.80
CA MET A 1 57.11 41.81 -15.97
C MET A 1 56.50 40.62 -15.27
N PRO A 2 56.26 39.47 -15.94
CA PRO A 2 55.75 39.18 -17.29
C PRO A 2 54.32 38.55 -17.18
N GLN A 3 53.39 38.65 -18.14
CA GLN A 3 53.30 38.13 -19.52
C GLN A 3 53.08 36.60 -19.67
N GLY A 4 52.11 36.32 -20.55
CA GLY A 4 51.66 35.06 -21.13
C GLY A 4 50.20 35.26 -21.58
N GLN A 5 49.87 35.94 -22.71
CA GLN A 5 50.10 35.55 -24.12
C GLN A 5 49.80 34.05 -24.31
N GLU A 6 48.91 33.59 -25.20
CA GLU A 6 48.72 33.92 -26.62
C GLU A 6 47.48 33.11 -27.10
N GLN A 7 46.41 33.70 -27.63
CA GLN A 7 46.06 33.82 -29.07
C GLN A 7 46.44 32.64 -30.00
N ALA A 8 45.41 32.01 -30.59
CA ALA A 8 45.29 31.48 -31.96
C ALA A 8 44.00 30.59 -31.98
N LEU A 9 42.87 30.93 -32.60
CA LEU A 9 42.60 31.19 -34.02
C LEU A 9 43.46 30.31 -34.94
N ASP A 10 42.95 29.12 -35.28
CA ASP A 10 42.77 28.62 -36.66
C ASP A 10 42.35 27.13 -36.61
N ALA A 11 41.11 26.82 -36.99
CA ALA A 11 40.78 26.35 -38.34
C ALA A 11 41.03 24.84 -38.55
N LYS A 12 39.96 24.03 -38.42
CA LYS A 12 39.58 23.16 -39.53
C LYS A 12 38.14 22.68 -39.42
N GLN A 13 37.44 22.85 -40.55
CA GLN A 13 36.08 22.44 -40.79
C GLN A 13 35.86 20.94 -40.56
N GLN A 14 34.70 20.58 -40.03
CA GLN A 14 33.99 19.43 -40.58
C GLN A 14 32.48 19.70 -40.56
N ALA A 15 31.97 19.87 -41.77
CA ALA A 15 30.59 20.15 -42.10
C ALA A 15 29.67 19.00 -41.67
N VAL A 16 28.55 19.34 -41.05
CA VAL A 16 27.38 18.46 -40.99
C VAL A 16 26.27 19.22 -41.73
N SER A 17 25.88 18.68 -42.89
CA SER A 17 24.88 19.23 -43.82
C SER A 17 23.53 19.47 -43.14
N PRO A 18 22.74 20.45 -43.61
CA PRO A 18 21.48 20.83 -42.99
C PRO A 18 20.26 20.32 -43.78
N GLU A 19 20.09 19.03 -44.08
CA GLU A 19 18.87 18.55 -44.77
C GLU A 19 18.49 17.12 -44.33
N ASP A 20 17.69 17.02 -43.26
CA ASP A 20 16.75 15.92 -43.00
C ASP A 20 15.69 16.44 -42.01
N THR A 21 14.73 17.18 -42.56
CA THR A 21 13.38 17.25 -41.98
C THR A 21 12.84 15.84 -41.90
N GLU A 22 12.31 15.37 -40.76
CA GLU A 22 11.02 14.66 -40.63
C GLU A 22 10.70 14.41 -39.14
N ASP A 23 9.60 15.03 -38.70
CA ASP A 23 8.69 14.54 -37.66
C ASP A 23 9.27 14.08 -36.30
N LEU A 24 9.77 15.03 -35.50
CA LEU A 24 9.81 14.85 -34.05
C LEU A 24 8.45 15.24 -33.45
N SER A 25 7.43 14.44 -33.74
CA SER A 25 6.19 14.43 -32.96
C SER A 25 6.56 14.40 -31.47
N PRO A 26 6.11 15.36 -30.62
CA PRO A 26 6.41 15.32 -29.20
C PRO A 26 5.80 14.05 -28.63
N LEU A 27 6.65 13.09 -28.27
CA LEU A 27 6.25 11.89 -27.54
C LEU A 27 5.36 12.35 -26.38
N PRO A 28 4.18 11.74 -26.17
CA PRO A 28 3.31 12.15 -25.09
C PRO A 28 4.13 12.06 -23.80
N ALA A 29 4.38 13.21 -23.19
CA ALA A 29 5.05 13.28 -21.91
C ALA A 29 4.19 12.46 -20.96
N HIS A 30 4.62 11.24 -20.66
CA HIS A 30 4.11 10.51 -19.52
C HIS A 30 4.38 11.41 -18.33
N THR A 31 3.34 12.11 -17.89
CA THR A 31 3.37 12.91 -16.68
C THR A 31 3.63 11.92 -15.55
N GLN A 32 4.92 11.74 -15.22
CA GLN A 32 5.32 10.92 -14.10
C GLN A 32 4.63 11.53 -12.89
N GLN A 33 3.70 10.77 -12.31
CA GLN A 33 2.97 11.28 -11.17
C GLN A 33 3.99 11.62 -10.07
N PRO A 34 3.98 12.85 -9.54
CA PRO A 34 4.93 13.25 -8.53
C PRO A 34 4.81 12.31 -7.33
N VAL A 35 5.95 11.84 -6.84
CA VAL A 35 6.01 10.96 -5.68
C VAL A 35 5.32 11.66 -4.49
N ARG A 36 4.20 11.10 -4.04
CA ARG A 36 3.45 11.65 -2.90
C ARG A 36 4.14 11.28 -1.59
N ARG A 37 4.26 12.24 -0.67
CA ARG A 37 4.74 11.98 0.70
C ARG A 37 3.76 11.04 1.42
N ARG A 38 4.29 10.05 2.12
CA ARG A 38 3.49 9.09 2.91
C ARG A 38 3.23 9.66 4.31
N GLY A 39 1.97 9.73 4.72
CA GLY A 39 1.59 10.02 6.11
C GLY A 39 1.64 8.74 6.97
N GLY A 40 1.91 8.89 8.26
CA GLY A 40 1.77 7.80 9.24
C GLY A 40 0.33 7.64 9.71
N ILE A 41 0.01 6.45 10.21
CA ILE A 41 -1.25 6.15 10.91
C ILE A 41 -0.96 5.71 12.35
N SER A 42 -1.83 6.04 13.28
CA SER A 42 -1.73 5.61 14.68
C SER A 42 -3.08 5.11 15.17
N ALA A 43 -3.07 3.96 15.85
CA ALA A 43 -4.21 3.48 16.61
C ALA A 43 -4.22 4.10 18.03
N GLU A 44 -5.26 3.79 18.80
CA GLU A 44 -5.36 4.14 20.22
C GLU A 44 -4.39 3.30 21.07
N PRO A 45 -3.86 3.85 22.18
CA PRO A 45 -3.00 3.09 23.08
C PRO A 45 -3.81 2.04 23.85
N VAL A 46 -3.28 0.81 23.91
CA VAL A 46 -3.84 -0.27 24.74
C VAL A 46 -3.01 -0.38 26.01
N THR A 47 -3.62 -0.18 27.18
CA THR A 47 -2.95 -0.31 28.48
C THR A 47 -3.04 -1.74 29.02
N GLU A 48 -2.19 -2.09 29.99
CA GLU A 48 -2.27 -3.39 30.68
C GLU A 48 -3.59 -3.57 31.45
N GLU A 49 -4.14 -2.46 31.96
CA GLU A 49 -5.44 -2.43 32.63
C GLU A 49 -6.56 -2.77 31.64
N ASP A 50 -6.49 -2.27 30.41
CA ASP A 50 -7.47 -2.60 29.35
C ASP A 50 -7.40 -4.07 28.95
N ALA A 51 -6.19 -4.61 28.80
CA ALA A 51 -5.98 -6.01 28.42
C ALA A 51 -6.48 -6.98 29.49
N THR A 52 -6.29 -6.64 30.77
CA THR A 52 -6.68 -7.50 31.91
C THR A 52 -8.15 -7.35 32.29
N SER A 53 -8.76 -6.19 32.05
CA SER A 53 -10.19 -5.95 32.30
C SER A 53 -11.10 -6.42 31.15
N TYR A 54 -10.54 -6.76 30.00
CA TYR A 54 -11.31 -7.22 28.84
C TYR A 54 -12.03 -8.54 29.13
N VAL A 55 -13.36 -8.54 28.98
CA VAL A 55 -14.19 -9.74 29.10
C VAL A 55 -14.36 -10.38 27.73
N LYS A 56 -13.77 -11.57 27.55
CA LYS A 56 -13.91 -12.35 26.31
C LYS A 56 -15.38 -12.67 26.03
N LYS A 57 -15.87 -12.20 24.88
CA LYS A 57 -17.22 -12.49 24.41
C LYS A 57 -17.27 -13.86 23.77
N VAL A 58 -18.29 -14.65 24.13
CA VAL A 58 -18.54 -15.95 23.53
C VAL A 58 -19.92 -15.97 22.88
N VAL A 59 -19.93 -16.01 21.55
CA VAL A 59 -21.13 -16.20 20.74
C VAL A 59 -21.13 -17.66 20.27
N PRO A 60 -22.13 -18.48 20.64
CA PRO A 60 -22.15 -19.90 20.34
C PRO A 60 -22.19 -20.14 18.82
N LYS A 61 -21.33 -21.06 18.34
CA LYS A 61 -21.20 -21.45 16.93
C LYS A 61 -21.14 -22.96 16.80
N ASP A 62 -21.67 -23.47 15.70
CA ASP A 62 -21.57 -24.88 15.36
C ASP A 62 -20.21 -25.21 14.72
N TYR A 63 -19.79 -26.47 14.84
CA TYR A 63 -18.51 -26.96 14.32
C TYR A 63 -18.32 -26.67 12.82
N LYS A 64 -19.40 -26.71 12.03
CA LYS A 64 -19.32 -26.45 10.59
C LYS A 64 -18.98 -24.98 10.32
N THR A 65 -19.59 -24.05 11.04
CA THR A 65 -19.28 -22.61 10.92
C THR A 65 -17.86 -22.32 11.39
N MET A 66 -17.43 -22.92 12.50
CA MET A 66 -16.05 -22.75 13.00
C MET A 66 -15.00 -23.22 11.97
N ALA A 67 -15.22 -24.38 11.35
CA ALA A 67 -14.33 -24.89 10.31
C ALA A 67 -14.32 -23.97 9.07
N ALA A 68 -15.48 -23.44 8.67
CA ALA A 68 -15.59 -22.52 7.55
C ALA A 68 -14.85 -21.20 7.82
N LEU A 69 -14.98 -20.63 9.02
CA LEU A 69 -14.27 -19.42 9.44
C LEU A 69 -12.75 -19.65 9.41
N SER A 70 -12.28 -20.73 10.03
CA SER A 70 -10.86 -21.11 10.03
C SER A 70 -10.28 -21.21 8.62
N LYS A 71 -11.01 -21.87 7.70
CA LYS A 71 -10.60 -21.96 6.30
C LYS A 71 -10.58 -20.60 5.59
N ALA A 72 -11.55 -19.72 5.87
CA ALA A 72 -11.65 -18.42 5.23
C ALA A 72 -10.50 -17.47 5.66
N ILE A 73 -10.09 -17.52 6.93
CA ILE A 73 -9.07 -16.62 7.45
C ILE A 73 -7.63 -17.15 7.36
N ALA A 74 -7.42 -18.42 7.03
CA ALA A 74 -6.11 -19.08 7.06
C ALA A 74 -4.99 -18.37 6.26
N LYS A 75 -5.33 -17.64 5.20
CA LYS A 75 -4.37 -16.89 4.37
C LYS A 75 -4.24 -15.40 4.74
N ASN A 76 -5.02 -14.91 5.71
CA ASN A 76 -4.97 -13.51 6.13
C ASN A 76 -3.80 -13.30 7.09
N VAL A 77 -2.97 -12.30 6.81
CA VAL A 77 -1.77 -11.98 7.59
C VAL A 77 -2.06 -11.66 9.06
N LEU A 78 -3.25 -11.12 9.35
CA LEU A 78 -3.69 -10.81 10.71
C LEU A 78 -3.97 -12.07 11.56
N PHE A 79 -4.01 -13.26 10.95
CA PHE A 79 -4.36 -14.52 11.61
C PHE A 79 -3.33 -15.66 11.37
N SER A 80 -2.35 -15.45 10.50
CA SER A 80 -1.38 -16.47 10.11
C SER A 80 -0.46 -16.91 11.25
N HIS A 81 -0.26 -16.05 12.24
CA HIS A 81 0.68 -16.25 13.35
C HIS A 81 0.03 -16.48 14.71
N LEU A 82 -1.29 -16.68 14.74
CA LEU A 82 -2.02 -16.99 15.96
C LEU A 82 -2.01 -18.49 16.24
N ASP A 83 -1.93 -18.85 17.52
CA ASP A 83 -2.08 -20.22 17.96
C ASP A 83 -3.56 -20.69 17.92
N GLU A 84 -3.81 -21.95 18.26
CA GLU A 84 -5.16 -22.52 18.23
C GLU A 84 -6.10 -21.92 19.28
N ASN A 85 -5.57 -21.50 20.43
CA ASN A 85 -6.35 -20.92 21.52
C ASN A 85 -6.78 -19.49 21.18
N GLU A 86 -5.85 -18.66 20.69
CA GLU A 86 -6.10 -17.29 20.23
C GLU A 86 -7.10 -17.27 19.08
N ARG A 87 -6.98 -18.21 18.12
CA ARG A 87 -7.94 -18.35 17.03
C ARG A 87 -9.33 -18.69 17.55
N SER A 88 -9.42 -19.60 18.51
CA SER A 88 -10.69 -19.99 19.12
C SER A 88 -11.34 -18.81 19.85
N ASP A 89 -10.57 -18.07 20.65
CA ASP A 89 -11.05 -16.86 21.34
C ASP A 89 -11.60 -15.80 20.37
N ILE A 90 -10.92 -15.57 19.24
CA ILE A 90 -11.39 -14.60 18.24
C ILE A 90 -12.65 -15.11 17.54
N PHE A 91 -12.71 -16.40 17.19
CA PHE A 91 -13.93 -16.95 16.60
C PHE A 91 -15.10 -16.87 17.55
N ASP A 92 -14.92 -17.12 18.84
CA ASP A 92 -15.96 -16.98 19.85
C ASP A 92 -16.50 -15.54 19.91
N ALA A 93 -15.63 -14.54 19.79
CA ALA A 93 -16.01 -13.14 19.77
C ALA A 93 -16.73 -12.68 18.49
N MET A 94 -16.59 -13.39 17.36
CA MET A 94 -17.30 -13.04 16.12
C MET A 94 -18.83 -13.19 16.28
N PHE A 95 -19.59 -12.24 15.75
CA PHE A 95 -21.05 -12.23 15.80
C PHE A 95 -21.67 -12.25 14.40
N PRO A 96 -22.83 -12.90 14.22
CA PRO A 96 -23.54 -12.89 12.94
C PRO A 96 -24.10 -11.49 12.65
N VAL A 97 -24.00 -11.08 11.39
CA VAL A 97 -24.65 -9.87 10.88
C VAL A 97 -25.47 -10.28 9.66
N ASN A 98 -26.77 -10.02 9.70
CA ASN A 98 -27.71 -10.30 8.63
C ASN A 98 -28.06 -9.00 7.93
N CYS A 99 -27.87 -8.94 6.61
CA CYS A 99 -28.18 -7.76 5.80
C CYS A 99 -29.24 -8.11 4.74
N LEU A 100 -30.04 -7.13 4.36
CA LEU A 100 -31.03 -7.29 3.29
C LEU A 100 -30.38 -7.12 1.91
N PRO A 101 -30.96 -7.72 0.85
CA PRO A 101 -30.51 -7.48 -0.52
C PRO A 101 -30.55 -5.97 -0.86
N GLY A 102 -29.43 -5.43 -1.32
CA GLY A 102 -29.29 -4.01 -1.69
C GLY A 102 -28.87 -3.08 -0.54
N GLU A 103 -28.70 -3.59 0.68
CA GLU A 103 -28.24 -2.82 1.82
C GLU A 103 -26.70 -2.63 1.80
N PRO A 104 -26.17 -1.40 1.88
CA PRO A 104 -24.73 -1.17 1.95
C PRO A 104 -24.18 -1.58 3.33
N ILE A 105 -23.29 -2.58 3.38
CA ILE A 105 -22.70 -3.10 4.63
C ILE A 105 -21.66 -2.13 5.21
N ILE A 106 -20.81 -1.58 4.34
CA ILE A 106 -19.80 -0.56 4.68
C ILE A 106 -19.80 0.50 3.57
N GLN A 107 -19.53 1.75 3.93
CA GLN A 107 -19.47 2.87 2.99
C GLN A 107 -18.04 3.37 2.83
N GLN A 108 -17.72 3.85 1.64
CA GLN A 108 -16.46 4.54 1.40
C GLN A 108 -16.47 5.87 2.18
N GLY A 109 -15.41 6.12 2.94
CA GLY A 109 -15.19 7.37 3.67
C GLY A 109 -14.76 8.52 2.77
#